data_AF-A0A3N2JZ45-F1
#
_entry.id   AF-A0A3N2JZ45-F1
#
_cell.length_a   1.000
_cell.length_b   1.000
_cell.length_c   1.000
_cell.angle_alpha   90.00
_cell.angle_beta   90.00
_cell.angle_gamma   90.00
#
_symmetry.space_group_name_H-M   'P 1'
#
loop_
_entity.id
_entity.type
_entity.pdbx_description
1 polymer ?
#
loop_
_entity_poly.entity_id
_entity_poly.type
_entity_poly.pdbx_seq_one_letter_code
_entity_poly.pdbx_strand_id
1 'polypeptide(L)'
;MASIVPPALEKKVKAPRSERATARETRRADGSVAIRERLSPGGTVYQRDFVRPDGFAYLTEMVAGTGEGLDAFAFDHSASSVTRYPNGARHWEAEQVRQIVGAARPVLATLGERSAAVGALLAADCREVVDLSGDADPSGRVVALAGDADNDGGRA
;
A
#
# COMPACT_ATOMS: atom_id res chain seq x y z
N MET A 1 40.69 -54.32 -21.83
CA MET A 1 39.97 -53.05 -21.99
C MET A 1 40.54 -52.05 -20.99
N ALA A 2 41.36 -51.12 -21.45
CA ALA A 2 41.99 -50.11 -20.60
C ALA A 2 41.04 -48.90 -20.46
N SER A 3 40.76 -48.50 -19.22
CA SER A 3 39.97 -47.32 -18.89
C SER A 3 40.76 -46.07 -19.27
N ILE A 4 40.34 -45.38 -20.34
CA ILE A 4 40.91 -44.09 -20.74
C ILE A 4 40.11 -43.01 -20.00
N VAL A 5 40.52 -42.72 -18.77
CA VAL A 5 40.12 -41.47 -18.09
C VAL A 5 41.20 -40.43 -18.42
N PRO A 6 40.88 -39.28 -19.03
CA PRO A 6 41.86 -38.24 -19.33
C PRO A 6 42.50 -37.66 -18.05
N PRO A 7 43.83 -37.43 -18.01
CA PRO A 7 44.56 -37.01 -16.80
C PRO A 7 44.42 -35.50 -16.44
N ALA A 8 43.34 -34.83 -16.85
CA ALA A 8 43.25 -33.36 -16.79
C ALA A 8 42.36 -32.78 -15.68
N LEU A 9 41.83 -33.58 -14.74
CA LEU A 9 40.95 -33.04 -13.67
C LEU A 9 41.27 -33.55 -12.26
N GLU A 10 42.49 -34.06 -12.03
CA GLU A 10 43.00 -34.47 -10.70
C GLU A 10 43.52 -33.31 -9.82
N LYS A 11 43.09 -32.08 -10.09
CA LYS A 11 43.20 -30.99 -9.11
C LYS A 11 41.81 -30.51 -8.74
N LYS A 12 41.06 -31.35 -8.04
CA LYS A 12 40.05 -30.86 -7.10
C LYS A 12 40.81 -30.05 -6.05
N VAL A 13 40.99 -28.76 -6.33
CA VAL A 13 41.20 -27.74 -5.32
C VAL A 13 40.12 -28.00 -4.28
N LYS A 14 40.52 -28.55 -3.13
CA LYS A 14 39.69 -28.59 -1.94
C LYS A 14 39.59 -27.14 -1.51
N ALA A 15 38.77 -26.37 -2.23
CA ALA A 15 38.41 -25.03 -1.81
C ALA A 15 37.93 -25.19 -0.37
N PRO A 16 38.47 -24.41 0.59
CA PRO A 16 37.96 -24.44 1.94
C PRO A 16 36.46 -24.26 1.81
N ARG A 17 35.72 -25.23 2.36
CA ARG A 17 34.26 -25.28 2.34
C ARG A 17 33.82 -23.92 2.87
N SER A 18 33.37 -23.03 1.97
CA SER A 18 33.07 -21.64 2.33
C SER A 18 32.20 -21.69 3.57
N GLU A 19 32.65 -21.06 4.66
CA GLU A 19 31.89 -21.01 5.91
C GLU A 19 30.43 -20.70 5.58
N ARG A 20 29.51 -21.52 6.08
CA ARG A 20 28.11 -21.50 5.66
C ARG A 20 27.57 -20.09 5.87
N ALA A 21 27.22 -19.40 4.78
CA ALA A 21 26.37 -18.23 4.85
C ALA A 21 25.13 -18.60 5.66
N THR A 22 24.86 -17.83 6.72
CA THR A 22 23.69 -18.04 7.57
C THR A 22 22.57 -17.11 7.13
N ALA A 23 21.33 -17.46 7.48
CA ALA A 23 20.17 -16.64 7.17
C ALA A 23 19.42 -16.30 8.46
N ARG A 24 18.96 -15.06 8.56
CA ARG A 24 18.05 -14.59 9.61
C ARG A 24 16.72 -14.24 8.99
N GLU A 25 15.63 -14.71 9.59
CA GLU A 25 14.28 -14.45 9.10
C GLU A 25 13.49 -13.61 10.09
N THR A 26 12.85 -12.57 9.59
CA THR A 26 11.78 -11.85 10.30
C THR A 26 10.45 -12.37 9.79
N ARG A 27 9.57 -12.77 10.70
CA ARG A 27 8.25 -13.36 10.38
C ARG A 27 7.11 -12.39 10.65
N ARG A 28 6.03 -12.56 9.90
CA ARG A 28 4.73 -11.93 10.15
C ARG A 28 3.99 -12.65 11.28
N ALA A 29 2.88 -12.06 11.72
CA ALA A 29 1.98 -12.67 12.69
C ALA A 29 1.40 -14.02 12.23
N ASP A 30 1.20 -14.19 10.92
CA ASP A 30 0.74 -15.44 10.30
C ASP A 30 1.85 -16.51 10.16
N GLY A 31 3.07 -16.21 10.61
CA GLY A 31 4.22 -17.11 10.53
C GLY A 31 4.97 -17.11 9.20
N SER A 32 4.45 -16.44 8.15
CA SER A 32 5.14 -16.29 6.87
C SER A 32 6.38 -15.40 7.01
N VAL A 33 7.37 -15.62 6.15
CA VAL A 33 8.61 -14.83 6.15
C VAL A 33 8.35 -13.47 5.51
N ALA A 34 8.65 -12.39 6.24
CA ALA A 34 8.57 -11.01 5.74
C ALA A 34 9.90 -10.54 5.17
N ILE A 35 10.99 -10.82 5.88
CA ILE A 35 12.34 -10.42 5.51
C ILE A 35 13.27 -11.60 5.73
N ARG A 36 14.13 -11.89 4.75
CA ARG A 36 15.23 -12.84 4.89
C ARG A 36 16.55 -12.10 4.68
N GLU A 37 17.34 -12.03 5.73
CA GLU A 37 18.68 -11.44 5.69
C GLU A 37 19.72 -12.54 5.51
N ARG A 38 20.66 -12.32 4.59
CA ARG A 38 21.80 -13.23 4.40
C ARG A 38 23.04 -12.62 5.02
N LEU A 39 23.75 -13.44 5.78
CA LEU A 39 24.88 -13.01 6.57
C LEU A 39 26.17 -13.66 6.05
N SER A 40 27.23 -12.87 6.02
CA SER A 40 28.58 -13.37 5.85
C SER A 40 28.95 -14.27 7.03
N PRO A 41 30.01 -15.09 6.93
CA PRO A 41 30.49 -15.89 8.05
C PRO A 41 30.81 -15.08 9.32
N GLY A 42 31.22 -13.81 9.15
CA GLY A 42 31.43 -12.86 10.24
C GLY A 42 30.16 -12.22 10.81
N GLY A 43 28.97 -12.62 10.36
CA GLY A 43 27.69 -12.11 10.84
C GLY A 43 27.26 -10.78 10.24
N THR A 44 27.94 -10.28 9.20
CA THR A 44 27.54 -9.03 8.52
C THR A 44 26.46 -9.32 7.50
N VAL A 45 25.34 -8.60 7.54
CA VAL A 45 24.29 -8.70 6.51
C VAL A 45 24.83 -8.13 5.20
N TYR A 46 24.75 -8.90 4.13
CA TYR A 46 25.14 -8.47 2.78
C TYR A 46 23.95 -8.39 1.82
N GLN A 47 22.80 -8.96 2.19
CA GLN A 47 21.60 -8.99 1.37
C GLN A 47 20.35 -9.07 2.26
N ARG A 48 19.30 -8.33 1.90
CA ARG A 48 17.95 -8.45 2.47
C ARG A 48 16.95 -8.74 1.37
N ASP A 49 16.23 -9.84 1.51
CA ASP A 49 15.11 -10.20 0.65
C ASP A 49 13.81 -9.84 1.35
N PHE A 50 12.97 -9.01 0.73
CA PHE A 50 11.63 -8.70 1.18
C PHE A 50 10.65 -9.61 0.46
N VAL A 51 9.93 -10.41 1.24
CA VAL A 51 9.25 -11.62 0.76
C VAL A 51 7.75 -11.44 0.86
N ARG A 52 7.00 -11.75 -0.19
CA ARG A 52 5.53 -11.78 -0.16
C ARG A 52 5.03 -13.01 0.60
N PRO A 53 3.75 -13.07 1.02
CA PRO A 53 3.20 -14.24 1.72
C PRO A 53 3.32 -15.56 0.93
N ASP A 54 3.39 -15.48 -0.40
CA ASP A 54 3.62 -16.62 -1.31
C ASP A 54 5.06 -17.19 -1.28
N GLY A 55 5.97 -16.55 -0.53
CA GLY A 55 7.36 -16.96 -0.38
C GLY A 55 8.33 -16.38 -1.41
N PHE A 56 7.83 -15.64 -2.41
CA PHE A 56 8.68 -15.00 -3.43
C PHE A 56 9.11 -13.59 -3.00
N ALA A 57 10.38 -13.25 -3.25
CA ALA A 57 10.89 -11.91 -2.98
C ALA A 57 10.32 -10.91 -3.99
N TYR A 58 9.76 -9.79 -3.53
CA TYR A 58 9.37 -8.67 -4.40
C TYR A 58 10.46 -7.61 -4.50
N LEU A 59 11.38 -7.58 -3.53
CA LEU A 59 12.52 -6.67 -3.50
C LEU A 59 13.71 -7.39 -2.86
N THR A 60 14.90 -7.28 -3.46
CA THR A 60 16.16 -7.67 -2.84
C THR A 60 17.07 -6.45 -2.75
N GLU A 61 17.56 -6.13 -1.56
CA GLU A 61 18.51 -5.05 -1.33
C GLU A 61 19.90 -5.63 -1.00
N MET A 62 20.92 -5.17 -1.72
CA MET A 62 22.32 -5.44 -1.40
C MET A 62 22.80 -4.43 -0.36
N VAL A 63 23.41 -4.91 0.71
CA VAL A 63 23.83 -4.10 1.86
C VAL A 63 25.35 -4.04 1.88
N ALA A 64 25.91 -2.83 1.83
CA ALA A 64 27.32 -2.64 2.15
C ALA A 64 27.55 -2.93 3.64
N GLY A 65 28.73 -3.43 4.04
CA GLY A 65 29.05 -3.69 5.45
C GLY A 65 28.91 -2.47 6.38
N THR A 66 28.77 -1.26 5.81
CA THR A 66 28.50 0.02 6.48
C THR A 66 27.01 0.31 6.71
N GLY A 67 26.09 -0.51 6.19
CA GLY A 67 24.64 -0.34 6.31
C GLY A 67 23.98 0.50 5.22
N GLU A 68 24.75 1.09 4.30
CA GLU A 68 24.20 1.77 3.12
C GLU A 68 23.76 0.76 2.05
N GLY A 69 22.55 0.95 1.51
CA GLY A 69 22.00 0.14 0.44
C GLY A 69 22.73 0.43 -0.88
N LEU A 70 23.33 -0.60 -1.48
CA LEU A 70 24.10 -0.48 -2.73
C LEU A 70 23.17 -0.47 -3.95
N ASP A 71 22.55 -1.60 -4.20
CA ASP A 71 21.62 -1.83 -5.28
C ASP A 71 20.39 -2.50 -4.70
N ALA A 72 19.21 -2.14 -5.21
CA ALA A 72 18.00 -2.92 -5.00
C ALA A 72 17.49 -3.50 -6.32
N PHE A 73 16.85 -4.65 -6.24
CA PHE A 73 16.27 -5.36 -7.37
C PHE A 73 14.80 -5.61 -7.06
N ALA A 74 13.91 -4.98 -7.81
CA ALA A 74 12.48 -5.22 -7.70
C ALA A 74 12.06 -6.30 -8.70
N PHE A 75 11.24 -7.22 -8.25
CA PHE A 75 10.78 -8.37 -9.04
C PHE A 75 9.28 -8.22 -9.31
N ASP A 76 8.94 -8.06 -10.59
CA ASP A 76 7.57 -8.22 -11.04
C ASP A 76 7.39 -9.65 -11.56
N HIS A 77 6.86 -10.50 -10.70
CA HIS A 77 6.60 -11.90 -11.03
C HIS A 77 5.46 -12.07 -12.03
N SER A 78 4.57 -11.09 -12.18
CA SER A 78 3.49 -11.14 -13.17
C SER A 78 4.02 -10.85 -14.57
N ALA A 79 4.90 -9.85 -14.69
CA ALA A 79 5.55 -9.49 -15.94
C ALA A 79 6.84 -10.28 -16.21
N SER A 80 7.24 -11.16 -15.28
CA SER A 80 8.53 -11.88 -15.31
C SER A 80 9.73 -10.95 -15.56
N SER A 81 9.72 -9.79 -14.90
CA SER A 81 10.71 -8.74 -15.11
C SER A 81 11.43 -8.37 -13.81
N VAL A 82 12.64 -7.83 -13.96
CA VAL A 82 13.46 -7.36 -12.85
C VAL A 82 13.92 -5.94 -13.17
N THR A 83 13.70 -5.03 -12.22
CA THR A 83 14.19 -3.65 -12.33
C THR A 83 15.26 -3.42 -11.28
N ARG A 84 16.43 -2.96 -11.72
CA ARG A 84 17.52 -2.56 -10.83
C ARG A 84 17.35 -1.08 -10.44
N TYR A 85 17.49 -0.81 -9.16
CA TYR A 85 17.52 0.51 -8.55
C TYR A 85 18.91 0.76 -7.98
N PRO A 86 19.75 1.53 -8.68
CA PRO A 86 21.02 1.99 -8.14
C PRO A 86 20.76 2.84 -6.89
N ASN A 87 21.63 2.72 -5.89
CA ASN A 87 21.56 3.44 -4.61
C ASN A 87 20.44 2.94 -3.66
N GLY A 88 20.16 1.64 -3.72
CA GLY A 88 19.36 0.91 -2.73
C GLY A 88 17.84 1.09 -2.83
N ALA A 89 17.14 0.61 -1.79
CA ALA A 89 15.68 0.48 -1.78
C ALA A 89 14.92 1.82 -1.81
N ARG A 90 15.53 2.92 -1.35
CA ARG A 90 14.88 4.24 -1.26
C ARG A 90 14.36 4.76 -2.60
N HIS A 91 15.09 4.49 -3.69
CA HIS A 91 14.64 4.92 -5.00
C HIS A 91 13.43 4.13 -5.48
N TRP A 92 13.40 2.82 -5.20
CA TRP A 92 12.23 1.99 -5.44
C TRP A 92 11.03 2.46 -4.61
N GLU A 93 11.23 2.75 -3.31
CA GLU A 93 10.17 3.28 -2.43
C GLU A 93 9.56 4.58 -2.97
N ALA A 94 10.38 5.54 -3.37
CA ALA A 94 9.92 6.80 -3.95
C ALA A 94 9.09 6.56 -5.22
N GLU A 95 9.49 5.60 -6.05
CA GLU A 95 8.74 5.23 -7.24
C GLU A 95 7.38 4.59 -6.90
N GLN A 96 7.33 3.68 -5.93
CA GLN A 96 6.06 3.11 -5.46
C GLN A 96 5.11 4.18 -4.92
N VAL A 97 5.62 5.12 -4.13
CA VAL A 97 4.82 6.25 -3.60
C VAL A 97 4.28 7.10 -4.75
N ARG A 98 5.12 7.43 -5.74
CA ARG A 98 4.67 8.20 -6.92
C ARG A 98 3.54 7.48 -7.68
N GLN A 99 3.66 6.17 -7.86
CA GLN A 99 2.63 5.38 -8.53
C GLN A 99 1.31 5.34 -7.75
N ILE A 100 1.37 5.13 -6.43
CA ILE A 100 0.19 5.14 -5.55
C ILE A 100 -0.50 6.52 -5.58
N VAL A 101 0.26 7.60 -5.40
CA VAL A 101 -0.27 8.97 -5.43
C VAL A 101 -0.85 9.30 -6.80
N GLY A 102 -0.17 8.92 -7.87
CA GLY A 102 -0.63 9.11 -9.24
C GLY A 102 -1.96 8.41 -9.51
N ALA A 103 -2.12 7.17 -9.04
CA ALA A 103 -3.35 6.39 -9.17
C ALA A 103 -4.49 6.93 -8.29
N ALA A 104 -4.19 7.46 -7.09
CA ALA A 104 -5.19 7.98 -6.16
C ALA A 104 -5.74 9.36 -6.58
N ARG A 105 -4.92 10.20 -7.22
CA ARG A 105 -5.27 11.57 -7.61
C ARG A 105 -6.58 11.69 -8.42
N PRO A 106 -6.83 10.93 -9.50
CA PRO A 106 -8.07 11.03 -10.25
C PRO A 106 -9.29 10.58 -9.43
N VAL A 107 -9.13 9.54 -8.58
CA VAL A 107 -10.21 9.05 -7.70
C VAL A 107 -10.65 10.15 -6.72
N LEU A 108 -9.68 10.84 -6.12
CA LEU A 108 -9.96 11.96 -5.21
C LEU A 108 -10.61 13.14 -5.93
N ALA A 109 -10.21 13.44 -7.18
CA ALA A 109 -10.83 14.49 -7.97
C ALA A 109 -12.31 14.19 -8.26
N THR A 110 -12.63 12.99 -8.72
CA THR A 110 -14.01 12.57 -8.98
C THR A 110 -14.86 12.57 -7.70
N LEU A 111 -14.29 12.17 -6.55
CA LEU A 111 -14.99 12.27 -5.27
C LEU A 111 -15.28 13.72 -4.89
N GLY A 112 -14.34 14.63 -5.15
CA GLY A 112 -14.51 16.07 -4.95
C GLY A 112 -15.64 16.65 -5.80
N GLU A 113 -15.68 16.33 -7.11
CA GLU A 113 -16.74 16.74 -8.02
C GLU A 113 -18.12 16.25 -7.59
N ARG A 114 -18.22 14.97 -7.20
CA ARG A 114 -19.47 14.39 -6.68
C ARG A 114 -19.93 15.06 -5.39
N SER A 115 -18.98 15.34 -4.49
CA SER A 115 -19.28 16.03 -3.22
C SER A 115 -19.78 17.46 -3.46
N ALA A 116 -19.18 18.18 -4.41
CA ALA A 116 -19.62 19.50 -4.82
C ALA A 116 -21.03 19.48 -5.45
N ALA A 117 -21.33 18.48 -6.29
CA ALA A 117 -22.65 18.30 -6.88
C ALA A 117 -23.74 18.03 -5.83
N VAL A 118 -23.45 17.17 -4.83
CA VAL A 118 -24.36 16.93 -3.70
C VAL A 118 -24.56 18.22 -2.89
N GLY A 119 -23.50 18.97 -2.63
CA GLY A 119 -23.59 20.27 -1.95
C GLY A 119 -24.45 21.28 -2.72
N ALA A 120 -24.37 21.31 -4.05
CA ALA A 120 -25.20 22.17 -4.88
C ALA A 120 -26.68 21.77 -4.87
N LEU A 121 -26.99 20.47 -4.88
CA LEU A 121 -28.36 19.96 -4.75
C LEU A 121 -28.96 20.33 -3.38
N LEU A 122 -28.23 20.10 -2.29
CA LEU A 122 -28.68 20.49 -0.95
C LEU A 122 -28.90 22.00 -0.83
N ALA A 123 -28.03 22.82 -1.44
CA ALA A 123 -28.21 24.26 -1.46
C ALA A 123 -29.42 24.71 -2.30
N ALA A 124 -29.74 24.00 -3.38
CA ALA A 124 -30.92 24.26 -4.20
C ALA A 124 -32.21 23.89 -3.45
N ASP A 125 -32.27 22.71 -2.84
CA ASP A 125 -33.40 22.27 -2.00
C ASP A 125 -33.64 23.24 -0.84
N CYS A 126 -32.58 23.69 -0.16
CA CYS A 126 -32.68 24.69 0.90
C CYS A 126 -33.22 26.03 0.39
N ARG A 127 -32.85 26.47 -0.83
CA ARG A 127 -33.44 27.70 -1.42
C ARG A 127 -34.90 27.51 -1.77
N GLU A 128 -35.28 26.37 -2.35
CA GLU A 128 -36.67 26.08 -2.66
C GLU A 128 -37.53 26.05 -1.38
N VAL A 129 -37.04 25.44 -0.31
CA VAL A 129 -37.71 25.48 1.01
C VAL A 129 -37.80 26.90 1.57
N VAL A 130 -36.74 27.72 1.44
CA VAL A 130 -36.76 29.13 1.88
C VAL A 130 -37.68 29.98 1.01
N ASP A 131 -37.77 29.75 -0.30
CA ASP A 131 -38.66 30.47 -1.21
C ASP A 131 -40.12 30.05 -0.99
N LEU A 132 -40.39 28.75 -0.75
CA LEU A 132 -41.70 28.23 -0.33
C LEU A 132 -42.10 28.72 1.08
N SER A 133 -41.13 28.96 1.96
CA SER A 133 -41.34 29.55 3.28
C SER A 133 -41.35 31.09 3.25
N GLY A 134 -40.89 31.68 2.14
CA GLY A 134 -40.68 33.10 1.90
C GLY A 134 -41.91 33.82 1.36
N ASP A 135 -42.96 33.06 1.02
CA ASP A 135 -44.32 33.57 0.81
C ASP A 135 -45.10 33.71 2.13
N ALA A 136 -44.36 33.76 3.26
CA ALA A 136 -44.89 34.29 4.51
C ALA A 136 -44.96 35.83 4.39
N ASP A 137 -46.20 36.33 4.36
CA ASP A 137 -46.60 37.73 4.49
C ASP A 137 -45.54 38.61 5.19
N PRO A 138 -45.08 39.73 4.59
CA PRO A 138 -44.07 40.62 5.16
C PRO A 138 -44.43 41.22 6.54
N SER A 139 -45.61 40.92 7.07
CA SER A 139 -46.02 41.22 8.44
C SER A 139 -45.49 40.24 9.53
N GLY A 140 -44.85 39.12 9.16
CA GLY A 140 -44.21 38.21 10.11
C GLY A 140 -45.17 37.40 10.99
N ARG A 141 -46.39 37.14 10.52
CA ARG A 141 -47.33 36.23 11.20
C ARG A 141 -47.19 34.80 10.68
N VAL A 142 -46.57 33.95 11.49
CA VAL A 142 -46.67 32.49 11.35
C VAL A 142 -48.13 32.11 11.59
N VAL A 143 -48.85 31.74 10.52
CA VAL A 143 -50.14 31.06 10.68
C VAL A 143 -49.81 29.63 11.11
N ALA A 144 -49.88 29.39 12.42
CA ALA A 144 -49.89 28.03 12.94
C ALA A 144 -51.11 27.31 12.33
N LEU A 145 -50.85 26.23 11.59
CA LEU A 145 -51.88 25.27 11.21
C LEU A 145 -52.56 24.79 12.49
N ALA A 146 -53.82 25.19 12.68
CA ALA A 146 -54.65 24.70 13.76
C ALA A 146 -54.99 23.21 13.52
N GLY A 147 -54.18 22.34 14.11
CA GLY A 147 -54.61 21.09 14.74
C GLY A 147 -54.20 21.21 16.21
N ASP A 148 -54.99 20.85 17.21
CA ASP A 148 -55.97 19.78 17.31
C ASP A 148 -56.88 20.03 18.53
N ALA A 149 -58.02 19.35 18.58
CA ALA A 149 -58.81 18.98 19.78
C ALA A 149 -59.32 20.08 20.74
N ASP A 150 -60.65 20.20 20.84
CA ASP A 150 -61.30 20.03 22.14
C ASP A 150 -62.66 19.34 21.99
N ASN A 151 -62.69 18.14 22.58
CA ASN A 151 -63.83 17.27 22.78
C ASN A 151 -64.44 17.62 24.14
N ASP A 152 -65.48 18.45 24.15
CA ASP A 152 -66.28 18.71 25.36
C ASP A 152 -67.66 18.06 25.24
N GLY A 153 -67.68 16.74 25.44
CA GLY A 153 -68.87 16.04 25.94
C GLY A 153 -68.90 16.09 27.47
N GLY A 154 -69.80 16.87 28.07
CA GLY A 154 -70.00 16.80 29.53
C GLY A 154 -70.95 17.80 30.20
N ARG A 155 -72.27 17.51 30.14
CA ARG A 155 -73.36 17.83 31.10
C ARG A 155 -73.80 19.29 31.33
N ALA A 156 -75.06 19.57 30.96
CA ALA A 156 -76.18 19.66 31.89
C ALA A 156 -77.47 19.14 31.23
#